data_AF-A0A7K0GPL1-F1
#
_entry.id   AF-A0A7K0GPL1-F1
#
_cell.length_a   1.000
_cell.length_b   1.000
_cell.length_c   1.000
_cell.angle_alpha   90.00
_cell.angle_beta   90.00
_cell.angle_gamma   90.00
#
_symmetry.space_group_name_H-M   'P 1'
#
loop_
_entity.id
_entity.type
_entity.pdbx_description
1 polymer ?
#
loop_
_entity_poly.entity_id
_entity_poly.type
_entity_poly.pdbx_seq_one_letter_code
_entity_poly.pdbx_strand_id
1 'polypeptide(L)' 'VKDIVKLTVFVKDLNDFGTVNEVYGKFFDEHGVANYPARSCVEVARLPKDVGIEIEAIAVRK' A
#
# COMPACT_ATOMS: atom_id res chain seq x y z
N VAL A 1 11.72 -4.00 3.52
CA VAL A 1 10.27 -3.75 3.69
C VAL A 1 9.80 -3.88 5.13
N LYS A 2 10.44 -4.74 5.95
CA LYS A 2 10.12 -4.91 7.38
C LYS A 2 10.20 -3.65 8.24
N ASP A 3 10.97 -2.66 7.80
CA ASP A 3 11.17 -1.40 8.51
C ASP A 3 10.10 -0.35 8.17
N ILE A 4 9.19 -0.65 7.24
CA ILE A 4 8.06 0.22 6.90
C ILE A 4 7.07 0.22 8.07
N VAL A 5 6.72 1.41 8.54
CA VAL A 5 5.79 1.61 9.67
C VAL A 5 4.46 2.21 9.25
N LYS A 6 4.42 2.92 8.12
CA LYS A 6 3.23 3.58 7.59
C LYS A 6 3.24 3.59 6.08
N LEU A 7 2.07 3.31 5.49
CA LEU A 7 1.76 3.48 4.08
C LEU A 7 0.54 4.38 3.89
N THR A 8 0.55 5.17 2.83
CA THR A 8 -0.65 5.78 2.25
C THR A 8 -0.80 5.25 0.83
N VAL A 9 -1.96 4.68 0.53
CA VAL A 9 -2.27 4.06 -0.75
C VAL A 9 -3.37 4.88 -1.42
N PHE A 10 -3.07 5.40 -2.59
CA PHE A 10 -4.03 6.11 -3.43
C PHE A 10 -4.46 5.16 -4.54
N VAL A 11 -5.77 4.93 -4.67
CA VAL A 11 -6.33 4.10 -5.74
C VAL A 11 -7.20 4.95 -6.67
N LYS A 12 -7.24 4.58 -7.95
CA LYS A 12 -8.09 5.25 -8.95
C LYS A 12 -9.55 4.81 -8.89
N ASP A 13 -9.79 3.58 -8.43
CA ASP A 13 -11.10 2.94 -8.28
C ASP A 13 -11.07 1.98 -7.07
N LEU A 14 -11.97 2.16 -6.10
CA LEU A 14 -12.10 1.26 -4.94
C LEU A 14 -12.70 -0.11 -5.27
N ASN A 15 -13.31 -0.31 -6.44
CA ASN A 15 -13.75 -1.63 -6.88
C ASN A 15 -12.56 -2.60 -7.01
N ASP A 16 -11.37 -2.09 -7.33
CA ASP A 16 -10.12 -2.87 -7.41
C ASP A 16 -9.49 -3.13 -6.03
N PHE A 17 -10.05 -2.59 -4.95
CA PHE A 17 -9.46 -2.67 -3.62
C PHE A 17 -9.29 -4.10 -3.12
N GLY A 18 -10.18 -5.02 -3.48
CA GLY A 18 -10.05 -6.44 -3.14
C GLY A 18 -8.75 -7.04 -3.68
N THR A 19 -8.46 -6.82 -4.97
CA THR A 19 -7.23 -7.27 -5.63
C THR A 19 -5.99 -6.58 -5.06
N VAL A 20 -6.06 -5.27 -4.82
CA VAL A 20 -4.97 -4.53 -4.17
C VAL A 20 -4.65 -5.09 -2.80
N ASN A 21 -5.68 -5.38 -1.99
CA ASN A 21 -5.51 -5.87 -0.63
C ASN A 21 -4.92 -7.29 -0.60
N GLU A 22 -5.30 -8.15 -1.55
CA GLU A 22 -4.71 -9.49 -1.70
C GLU A 22 -3.22 -9.41 -2.03
N VAL A 23 -2.85 -8.61 -3.03
CA VAL A 23 -1.44 -8.43 -3.44
C VAL A 23 -0.62 -7.78 -2.32
N TYR A 24 -1.19 -6.79 -1.64
CA TYR A 24 -0.58 -6.15 -0.48
C TYR A 24 -0.27 -7.16 0.63
N GLY A 25 -1.25 -8.02 0.98
CA GLY A 25 -1.07 -9.07 1.99
C GLY A 25 0.07 -10.01 1.63
N LYS A 26 -0.01 -10.61 0.44
CA LYS A 26 1.02 -11.54 -0.08
C LYS A 26 2.41 -10.92 -0.04
N PHE A 27 2.55 -9.67 -0.47
CA PHE A 27 3.84 -8.98 -0.46
C PHE A 27 4.47 -8.91 0.93
N PHE A 28 3.71 -8.54 1.96
CA PHE A 28 4.25 -8.46 3.33
C PHE A 28 4.47 -9.85 3.96
N ASP A 29 3.61 -10.82 3.65
CA ASP A 29 3.76 -12.20 4.13
C ASP A 29 5.01 -12.87 3.54
N GLU A 30 5.24 -12.75 2.22
CA GLU A 30 6.41 -13.29 1.51
C GLU A 30 7.73 -12.71 2.03
N HIS A 31 7.70 -11.47 2.54
CA HIS A 31 8.87 -10.82 3.12
C HIS A 31 9.01 -11.03 4.64
N GLY A 32 8.18 -11.90 5.23
CA GLY A 32 8.29 -12.33 6.63
C GLY A 32 8.12 -11.19 7.63
N VAL A 33 7.25 -10.22 7.33
CA VAL A 33 7.06 -9.06 8.19
C VAL A 33 6.17 -9.43 9.38
N ALA A 34 6.66 -9.23 10.61
CA ALA A 34 5.95 -9.66 11.82
C ALA A 34 4.65 -8.88 12.09
N ASN A 35 4.58 -7.62 11.65
CA ASN A 35 3.40 -6.76 11.77
C ASN A 35 3.23 -5.95 10.49
N TYR A 36 1.99 -5.86 10.00
CA TYR A 36 1.67 -4.97 8.90
C TYR A 36 1.84 -3.50 9.31
N PRO A 37 2.31 -2.61 8.40
CA PRO A 37 2.41 -1.19 8.70
C PRO A 37 1.02 -0.56 8.84
N ALA A 38 0.95 0.58 9.54
CA ALA A 38 -0.24 1.40 9.55
C ALA A 38 -0.60 1.80 8.10
N ARG A 39 -1.90 1.86 7.75
CA ARG A 39 -2.34 2.14 6.39
C ARG A 39 -3.44 3.21 6.35
N SER A 40 -3.33 4.11 5.39
CA SER A 40 -4.45 4.94 4.92
C SER A 40 -4.68 4.59 3.46
N CYS A 41 -5.94 4.35 3.06
CA CYS A 41 -6.28 4.07 1.68
C CYS A 41 -7.46 4.94 1.27
N VAL A 42 -7.34 5.65 0.15
CA VAL A 42 -8.37 6.56 -0.35
C VAL A 42 -8.46 6.48 -1.88
N GLU A 43 -9.66 6.65 -2.41
CA GLU A 43 -9.87 6.87 -3.83
C GLU A 43 -9.54 8.31 -4.19
N VAL A 44 -8.83 8.52 -5.29
CA VAL A 44 -8.50 9.86 -5.81
C VAL A 44 -8.94 10.04 -7.25
N ALA A 45 -9.22 11.29 -7.62
CA ALA A 45 -9.74 11.61 -8.94
C ALA A 45 -8.79 11.19 -10.07
N ARG A 46 -7.49 11.41 -9.91
CA ARG A 46 -6.46 11.07 -10.90
C ARG A 46 -5.09 10.92 -10.25
N LEU A 47 -4.26 10.05 -10.82
CA LEU A 47 -2.86 9.86 -10.44
C LEU A 47 -1.92 10.26 -11.58
N PRO A 48 -0.67 10.67 -11.30
CA PRO A 48 0.35 10.93 -12.31
C PRO A 48 0.52 9.74 -13.27
N LYS A 49 0.70 10.04 -14.56
CA LYS A 49 0.80 9.03 -15.64
C LYS A 49 -0.43 8.11 -15.78
N ASP A 50 -1.58 8.51 -15.23
CA ASP A 50 -2.84 7.76 -15.31
C ASP A 50 -2.74 6.33 -14.77
N VAL A 51 -1.90 6.12 -13.74
CA VAL A 51 -1.79 4.82 -13.07
C VAL A 51 -3.03 4.52 -12.22
N GLY A 52 -3.29 3.23 -11.98
CA GLY A 52 -4.41 2.79 -11.14
C GLY A 52 -4.13 2.86 -9.63
N ILE A 53 -2.87 2.94 -9.23
CA ILE A 53 -2.45 2.94 -7.83
C ILE A 53 -1.13 3.69 -7.64
N GLU A 54 -1.00 4.40 -6.53
CA GLU A 54 0.24 5.03 -6.07
C GLU A 54 0.42 4.79 -4.56
N ILE A 55 1.65 4.55 -4.11
CA ILE A 55 1.94 4.21 -2.71
C ILE A 55 3.11 5.07 -2.21
N GLU A 56 2.90 5.79 -1.12
CA GLU A 56 3.96 6.41 -0.33
C GLU A 56 4.21 5.60 0.94
N ALA A 57 5.46 5.60 1.41
CA ALA A 57 5.91 4.81 2.54
C ALA A 57 6.82 5.58 3.49
N ILE A 58 6.63 5.36 4.79
CA ILE A 58 7.55 5.80 5.84
C ILE A 58 8.20 4.56 6.45
N ALA A 59 9.52 4.55 6.53
CA ALA A 59 10.31 3.51 7.17
C ALA A 59 11.23 4.10 8.24
N VAL A 60 11.52 3.31 9.27
CA VAL A 60 12.39 3.72 10.39
C VAL A 60 13.63 2.85 10.46
N ARG A 61 14.78 3.45 10.77
CA ARG A 61 16.00 2.72 11.10
C ARG A 61 16.45 3.16 12.49
N LYS A 62 16.71 2.19 13.36
CA LYS A 62 17.29 2.44 14.68
C LYS A 62 18.78 2.70 14.57
#